data_AF-A0A838PFR0-F1
#
_entry.id   AF-A0A838PFR0-F1
#
_cell.length_a   1.000
_cell.length_b   1.000
_cell.length_c   1.000
_cell.angle_alpha   90.00
_cell.angle_beta   90.00
_cell.angle_gamma   90.00
#
_symmetry.space_group_name_H-M   'P 1'
#
loop_
_entity.id
_entity.type
_entity.pdbx_description
1 polymer ?
#
loop_
_entity_poly.entity_id
_entity_poly.type
_entity_poly.pdbx_seq_one_letter_code
_entity_poly.pdbx_strand_id
1 'polypeptide(L)'
;MSRSTGRVGMVLCALAAGLCLPAAGQAAPPKAPPKPIVLNAGWEIRDHAAAPPAPQPAPPDESEEGREGGAPPPVQSPGSAGERTWEPVKVPSVFDPDAAPHLFGGTVKEYRLRFTAPRTREFRWALHFEQARRRTTVQLNGRQIGRNIDPYAPFQFEAKGLRRGQVNELLVTVDSRKDPRLPEAWWNWGGITRPVTLMPLGRVDIPDLGLLSYVNCRGPATECEAEVLPTGVLERLPRGPRSQPTLEVKLRSPSGRVTRRRLAVAGSPNGRRRVVGQVPVPSPELWSPDRPNLYRATVTLRYRGRVEQVRQMNIGLRSVTVKNGLLHLNNRRVNLRGASLHEDMMGHGAALTGADFDTIVRELKEVGANITRSHYVLSEGLLRRLDRAGIMVWNQAPVWQRDHGANLLRYARGRRVAVSQVKRTVKAARSHPSVITHSVANELAFRTDRKPGTRIFLREAQEAARDLDPTLPISIDTKGRDGYPRQAAYGRFDLIGVNQYFGWYPWVEDFNLLEPFMQQIREYYPRSALVMTEFGAEGRPDQAQGSASVKGSYGFQEQHVARTLDVVDRQSSWSGAIHWTLREFEIFPGWLGGAESGNGRNTRHHKGLLTYQGERKPAWNQVRDHYLGTPLYP
;
A
#
# COMPACT_ATOMS: atom_id res chain seq x y z
N MET A 1 -84.08 -11.58 40.21
CA MET A 1 -83.90 -12.89 40.88
C MET A 1 -82.50 -12.94 41.48
N SER A 2 -82.42 -13.34 42.76
CA SER A 2 -81.22 -13.60 43.59
C SER A 2 -80.34 -12.39 44.00
N ARG A 3 -80.56 -11.76 45.17
CA ARG A 3 -80.08 -12.08 46.56
C ARG A 3 -78.59 -11.71 46.76
N SER A 4 -78.32 -10.63 47.51
CA SER A 4 -77.98 -10.57 48.96
C SER A 4 -76.49 -10.85 49.19
N THR A 5 -75.66 -10.02 49.83
CA THR A 5 -75.58 -9.48 51.21
C THR A 5 -74.28 -8.64 51.22
N GLY A 6 -74.02 -7.54 51.93
CA GLY A 6 -74.44 -7.10 53.26
C GLY A 6 -73.22 -7.02 54.20
N ARG A 7 -72.89 -5.80 54.67
CA ARG A 7 -72.04 -5.37 55.82
C ARG A 7 -70.52 -5.14 55.60
N VAL A 8 -70.02 -3.90 55.68
CA VAL A 8 -69.74 -2.95 56.80
C VAL A 8 -68.29 -3.09 57.32
N GLY A 9 -67.56 -1.98 57.34
CA GLY A 9 -66.28 -1.84 58.02
C GLY A 9 -65.62 -0.49 57.73
N MET A 10 -65.89 0.52 58.57
CA MET A 10 -65.23 1.83 58.59
C MET A 10 -64.07 1.77 59.58
N VAL A 11 -62.82 2.00 59.16
CA VAL A 11 -61.68 2.31 60.05
C VAL A 11 -60.70 3.25 59.32
N LEU A 12 -60.30 4.32 60.03
CA LEU A 12 -59.26 5.31 59.71
C LEU A 12 -57.89 4.67 59.39
N CYS A 13 -57.06 5.32 58.55
CA CYS A 13 -55.78 5.92 58.98
C CYS A 13 -54.83 6.32 57.83
N ALA A 14 -54.10 7.40 58.11
CA ALA A 14 -52.71 7.71 57.70
C ALA A 14 -52.43 8.23 56.28
N LEU A 15 -52.30 9.56 56.20
CA LEU A 15 -51.43 10.26 55.25
C LEU A 15 -49.97 9.83 55.46
N ALA A 16 -49.38 9.16 54.46
CA ALA A 16 -47.94 8.93 54.38
C ALA A 16 -47.35 9.75 53.23
N ALA A 17 -46.56 10.76 53.58
CA ALA A 17 -45.73 11.53 52.67
C ALA A 17 -44.61 10.63 52.10
N GLY A 18 -44.75 10.24 50.82
CA GLY A 18 -43.71 9.54 50.08
C GLY A 18 -42.65 10.51 49.57
N LEU A 19 -41.46 10.44 50.17
CA LEU A 19 -40.23 11.06 49.68
C LEU A 19 -39.96 10.64 48.23
N CYS A 20 -40.07 11.58 47.29
CA CYS A 20 -39.54 11.42 45.93
C CYS A 20 -38.01 11.37 45.99
N LEU A 21 -37.44 10.17 45.87
CA LEU A 21 -36.04 9.99 45.50
C LEU A 21 -35.83 10.61 44.11
N PRO A 22 -34.80 11.46 43.91
CA PRO A 22 -34.50 11.97 42.58
C PRO A 22 -34.10 10.79 41.69
N ALA A 23 -34.83 10.66 40.57
CA ALA A 23 -34.49 9.72 39.51
C ALA A 23 -33.00 9.84 39.17
N ALA A 24 -32.28 8.73 39.27
CA ALA A 24 -30.89 8.63 38.86
C ALA A 24 -30.75 9.26 37.47
N GLY A 25 -29.97 10.34 37.40
CA GLY A 25 -29.79 11.12 36.18
C GLY A 25 -29.47 10.21 35.00
N GLN A 26 -30.26 10.32 33.94
CA GLN A 26 -29.93 9.72 32.65
C GLN A 26 -28.54 10.23 32.28
N ALA A 27 -27.54 9.36 32.40
CA ALA A 27 -26.19 9.67 31.94
C ALA A 27 -26.28 10.11 30.48
N ALA A 28 -25.81 11.33 30.19
CA ALA A 28 -25.77 11.86 28.84
C ALA A 28 -25.22 10.79 27.89
N PRO A 29 -25.82 10.61 26.68
CA PRO A 29 -25.42 9.56 25.77
C PRO A 29 -23.90 9.63 25.55
N PRO A 30 -23.19 8.47 25.56
CA PRO A 30 -21.74 8.47 25.49
C PRO A 30 -21.30 9.20 24.21
N LYS A 31 -20.62 10.34 24.38
CA LYS A 31 -20.12 11.16 23.27
C LYS A 31 -19.28 10.29 22.34
N ALA A 32 -19.65 10.27 21.06
CA ALA A 32 -18.84 9.63 20.03
C ALA A 32 -17.43 10.26 19.98
N PRO A 33 -16.40 9.51 19.53
CA PRO A 33 -15.10 10.08 19.26
C PRO A 33 -15.24 11.28 18.31
N PRO A 34 -14.44 12.34 18.50
CA PRO A 34 -14.32 13.42 17.53
C PRO A 34 -14.01 12.86 16.12
N LYS A 35 -14.24 13.65 15.08
CA LYS A 35 -13.73 13.30 13.75
C LYS A 35 -12.20 13.50 13.72
N PRO A 36 -11.44 12.68 12.98
CA PRO A 36 -10.06 12.99 12.64
C PRO A 36 -9.91 14.37 11.99
N ILE A 37 -8.79 15.04 12.24
CA ILE A 37 -8.50 16.38 11.72
C ILE A 37 -7.29 16.29 10.81
N VAL A 38 -7.47 16.54 9.52
CA VAL A 38 -6.36 16.60 8.57
C VAL A 38 -5.60 17.91 8.79
N LEU A 39 -4.28 17.83 8.93
CA LEU A 39 -3.40 18.96 9.17
C LEU A 39 -2.78 19.39 7.83
N ASN A 40 -3.54 20.09 6.98
CA ASN A 40 -3.17 20.39 5.59
C ASN A 40 -2.77 21.85 5.31
N ALA A 41 -2.85 22.74 6.31
CA ALA A 41 -2.62 24.17 6.13
C ALA A 41 -1.77 24.76 7.26
N GLY A 42 -1.04 25.84 6.97
CA GLY A 42 -0.21 26.55 7.94
C GLY A 42 1.14 25.89 8.23
N TRP A 43 1.61 25.01 7.34
CA TRP A 43 2.93 24.43 7.43
C TRP A 43 3.99 25.41 6.95
N GLU A 44 5.14 25.35 7.59
CA GLU A 44 6.35 26.01 7.17
C GLU A 44 7.47 24.97 7.04
N ILE A 45 8.45 25.23 6.19
CA ILE A 45 9.64 24.40 5.99
C ILE A 45 10.90 25.25 6.10
N ARG A 46 12.01 24.63 6.50
CA ARG A 46 13.34 25.21 6.37
C ARG A 46 14.39 24.13 6.20
N ASP A 47 15.55 24.51 5.69
CA ASP A 47 16.71 23.64 5.70
C ASP A 47 17.23 23.41 7.13
N HIS A 48 17.60 22.16 7.40
CA HIS A 48 18.26 21.79 8.64
C HIS A 48 19.77 21.73 8.40
N ALA A 49 20.55 22.40 9.25
CA ALA A 49 22.00 22.33 9.16
C ALA A 49 22.49 20.89 9.40
N ALA A 50 22.83 20.23 8.31
CA ALA A 50 23.46 18.93 8.28
C ALA A 50 24.62 18.99 7.28
N ALA A 51 25.63 18.14 7.49
CA ALA A 51 26.66 17.94 6.47
C ALA A 51 25.99 17.53 5.15
N PRO A 52 26.52 18.00 3.99
CA PRO A 52 25.99 17.64 2.69
C PRO A 52 25.93 16.10 2.55
N PRO A 53 24.93 15.57 1.85
CA PRO A 53 24.90 14.14 1.54
C PRO A 53 26.17 13.75 0.81
N ALA A 54 26.69 12.55 1.09
CA ALA A 54 27.70 11.97 0.23
C ALA A 54 27.09 11.75 -1.17
N PRO A 55 27.87 11.96 -2.26
CA PRO A 55 27.47 11.56 -3.60
C PRO A 55 27.02 10.11 -3.61
N GLN A 56 25.94 9.82 -4.34
CA GLN A 56 25.42 8.46 -4.42
C GLN A 56 25.70 7.88 -5.79
N PRO A 57 26.29 6.67 -5.86
CA PRO A 57 26.38 5.96 -7.12
C PRO A 57 24.96 5.59 -7.57
N ALA A 58 24.80 5.48 -8.88
CA ALA A 58 23.66 4.79 -9.45
C ALA A 58 23.53 3.39 -8.82
N PRO A 59 22.32 2.89 -8.50
CA PRO A 59 22.15 1.46 -8.26
C PRO A 59 22.64 0.69 -9.49
N PRO A 60 23.15 -0.55 -9.30
CA PRO A 60 23.57 -1.39 -10.42
C PRO A 60 22.42 -1.55 -11.41
N ASP A 61 22.78 -1.64 -12.69
CA ASP A 61 21.81 -2.00 -13.73
C ASP A 61 21.19 -3.36 -13.40
N GLU A 62 20.00 -3.65 -13.94
CA GLU A 62 19.16 -4.78 -13.55
C GLU A 62 19.87 -6.16 -13.66
N SER A 63 21.01 -6.25 -14.36
CA SER A 63 21.88 -7.42 -14.51
C SER A 63 22.97 -7.64 -13.51
N GLU A 64 23.51 -6.59 -12.90
CA GLU A 64 24.84 -6.69 -12.36
C GLU A 64 24.76 -7.34 -10.98
N GLU A 65 24.93 -8.67 -10.94
CA GLU A 65 25.13 -9.39 -9.70
C GLU A 65 26.47 -8.97 -9.08
N GLY A 66 26.42 -7.96 -8.20
CA GLY A 66 27.47 -7.72 -7.21
C GLY A 66 28.63 -6.84 -7.63
N ARG A 67 28.48 -5.92 -8.60
CA ARG A 67 29.41 -4.81 -8.79
C ARG A 67 28.93 -3.53 -8.11
N GLU A 68 29.87 -2.77 -7.55
CA GLU A 68 29.63 -1.44 -7.00
C GLU A 68 29.32 -0.48 -8.15
N GLY A 69 28.22 0.28 -8.04
CA GLY A 69 27.76 1.17 -9.11
C GLY A 69 28.81 2.21 -9.52
N GLY A 70 28.75 2.64 -10.78
CA GLY A 70 29.69 3.61 -11.36
C GLY A 70 29.81 4.91 -10.56
N ALA A 71 30.97 5.57 -10.69
CA ALA A 71 31.30 6.78 -9.95
C ALA A 71 30.25 7.89 -10.21
N PRO A 72 29.78 8.59 -9.16
CA PRO A 72 28.82 9.67 -9.33
C PRO A 72 29.44 10.82 -10.15
N PRO A 73 28.65 11.53 -10.97
CA PRO A 73 29.12 12.76 -11.60
C PRO A 73 29.54 13.77 -10.50
N PRO A 74 30.57 14.60 -10.75
CA PRO A 74 31.04 15.58 -9.76
C PRO A 74 29.92 16.57 -9.43
N VAL A 75 29.60 16.70 -8.15
CA VAL A 75 28.68 17.70 -7.63
C VAL A 75 29.44 19.00 -7.43
N GLN A 76 29.04 20.08 -8.09
CA GLN A 76 29.46 21.42 -7.70
C GLN A 76 28.83 21.76 -6.35
N SER A 77 29.65 22.17 -5.38
CA SER A 77 29.20 22.60 -4.07
C SER A 77 28.15 23.71 -4.20
N PRO A 78 26.93 23.57 -3.64
CA PRO A 78 26.06 24.71 -3.46
C PRO A 78 26.68 25.64 -2.41
N GLY A 79 26.54 26.94 -2.66
CA GLY A 79 27.06 28.01 -1.82
C GLY A 79 26.56 27.98 -0.37
N SER A 80 27.24 28.80 0.43
CA SER A 80 27.04 29.05 1.86
C SER A 80 25.59 28.92 2.35
N ALA A 81 25.43 28.30 3.53
CA ALA A 81 24.20 28.23 4.30
C ALA A 81 23.51 29.60 4.39
N GLY A 82 22.51 29.82 3.52
CA GLY A 82 21.62 30.97 3.58
C GLY A 82 20.85 31.00 4.89
N GLU A 83 20.37 32.18 5.27
CA GLU A 83 19.64 32.40 6.52
C GLU A 83 18.47 31.42 6.67
N ARG A 84 18.44 30.74 7.82
CA ARG A 84 17.51 29.65 8.17
C ARG A 84 16.12 30.19 8.54
N THR A 85 15.49 30.88 7.61
CA THR A 85 14.14 31.39 7.76
C THR A 85 13.12 30.30 7.49
N TRP A 86 11.93 30.42 8.09
CA TRP A 86 10.82 29.51 7.85
C TRP A 86 10.03 29.99 6.63
N GLU A 87 9.80 29.10 5.67
CA GLU A 87 9.07 29.40 4.45
C GLU A 87 7.72 28.67 4.44
N PRO A 88 6.61 29.30 4.02
CA PRO A 88 5.34 28.60 3.88
C PRO A 88 5.44 27.41 2.92
N VAL A 89 4.83 26.28 3.29
CA VAL A 89 4.78 25.08 2.44
C VAL A 89 3.42 24.41 2.53
N LYS A 90 3.03 23.67 1.50
CA LYS A 90 1.87 22.77 1.55
C LYS A 90 2.30 21.40 2.08
N VAL A 91 1.42 20.69 2.76
CA VAL A 91 1.58 19.27 3.06
C VAL A 91 0.31 18.56 2.59
N PRO A 92 0.39 17.57 1.68
CA PRO A 92 1.62 16.92 1.17
C PRO A 92 2.56 17.82 0.34
N SER A 93 3.87 17.53 0.42
CA SER A 93 4.91 18.15 -0.43
C SER A 93 6.16 17.26 -0.53
N VAL A 94 6.90 17.51 -1.61
CA VAL A 94 8.30 17.12 -1.77
C VAL A 94 9.20 18.33 -1.46
N PHE A 95 10.47 18.09 -1.14
CA PHE A 95 11.47 19.14 -0.93
C PHE A 95 11.72 19.98 -2.17
N ASP A 96 11.66 19.32 -3.32
CA ASP A 96 11.82 19.89 -4.64
C ASP A 96 11.00 19.02 -5.61
N PRO A 97 10.12 19.60 -6.44
CA PRO A 97 9.38 18.86 -7.47
C PRO A 97 10.20 18.58 -8.73
N ASP A 98 11.37 19.21 -8.89
CA ASP A 98 12.25 19.01 -10.05
C ASP A 98 13.32 17.96 -9.75
N ALA A 99 13.38 16.93 -10.58
CA ALA A 99 14.32 15.81 -10.43
C ALA A 99 15.75 16.16 -10.91
N ALA A 100 16.39 17.14 -10.28
CA ALA A 100 17.75 17.53 -10.63
C ALA A 100 18.80 16.56 -10.03
N PRO A 101 19.79 16.06 -10.79
CA PRO A 101 20.74 15.03 -10.33
C PRO A 101 21.41 15.29 -8.98
N HIS A 102 21.77 16.54 -8.69
CA HIS A 102 22.41 16.93 -7.44
C HIS A 102 21.51 16.78 -6.19
N LEU A 103 20.19 16.70 -6.37
CA LEU A 103 19.20 16.53 -5.31
C LEU A 103 18.98 15.05 -4.93
N PHE A 104 19.36 14.11 -5.80
CA PHE A 104 19.07 12.69 -5.60
C PHE A 104 19.65 12.12 -4.29
N GLY A 105 20.83 12.61 -3.88
CA GLY A 105 21.48 12.21 -2.63
C GLY A 105 20.65 12.52 -1.37
N GLY A 106 19.69 13.46 -1.48
CA GLY A 106 18.77 13.88 -0.43
C GLY A 106 19.38 14.90 0.54
N THR A 107 18.51 15.68 1.18
CA THR A 107 18.89 16.65 2.23
C THR A 107 18.11 16.37 3.53
N VAL A 108 18.33 17.20 4.56
CA VAL A 108 17.55 17.21 5.78
C VAL A 108 16.79 18.53 5.86
N LYS A 109 15.46 18.47 5.96
CA LYS A 109 14.61 19.65 6.19
C LYS A 109 13.75 19.47 7.43
N GLU A 110 13.34 20.57 8.02
CA GLU A 110 12.38 20.62 9.11
C GLU A 110 11.07 21.22 8.63
N TYR A 111 9.96 20.61 9.01
CA TYR A 111 8.62 21.16 8.87
C TYR A 111 8.11 21.62 10.24
N ARG A 112 7.44 22.76 10.27
CA ARG A 112 6.74 23.28 11.46
C ARG A 112 5.28 23.50 11.14
N LEU A 113 4.42 23.14 12.09
CA LEU A 113 3.00 23.49 12.06
C LEU A 113 2.58 23.98 13.44
N ARG A 114 1.90 25.13 13.46
CA ARG A 114 1.17 25.61 14.64
C ARG A 114 -0.32 25.38 14.45
N PHE A 115 -0.93 24.64 15.37
CA PHE A 115 -2.34 24.30 15.28
C PHE A 115 -3.01 24.31 16.64
N THR A 116 -4.30 24.65 16.67
CA THR A 116 -5.10 24.62 17.90
C THR A 116 -5.71 23.23 18.08
N ALA A 117 -5.35 22.55 19.17
CA ALA A 117 -5.86 21.21 19.44
C ALA A 117 -7.30 21.25 19.98
N PRO A 118 -8.12 20.21 19.73
CA PRO A 118 -9.46 20.13 20.30
C PRO A 118 -9.48 20.19 21.83
N ARG A 119 -10.53 20.81 22.40
CA ARG A 119 -10.73 20.92 23.86
C ARG A 119 -11.12 19.60 24.53
N THR A 120 -11.49 18.58 23.76
CA THR A 120 -12.02 17.30 24.24
C THR A 120 -11.03 16.58 25.16
N ARG A 121 -11.46 16.31 26.41
CA ARG A 121 -10.62 15.68 27.45
C ARG A 121 -10.80 14.16 27.52
N GLU A 122 -11.91 13.68 26.98
CA GLU A 122 -12.34 12.29 27.04
C GLU A 122 -11.50 11.36 26.16
N PHE A 123 -10.78 11.92 25.17
CA PHE A 123 -9.95 11.20 24.23
C PHE A 123 -8.48 11.65 24.31
N ARG A 124 -7.60 10.70 24.02
CA ARG A 124 -6.20 10.97 23.66
C ARG A 124 -6.14 11.24 22.15
N TRP A 125 -4.95 11.60 21.67
CA TRP A 125 -4.74 11.91 20.26
C TRP A 125 -3.45 11.27 19.76
N ALA A 126 -3.41 10.97 18.46
CA ALA A 126 -2.20 10.54 17.77
C ALA A 126 -2.01 11.35 16.50
N LEU A 127 -0.76 11.57 16.12
CA LEU A 127 -0.38 12.08 14.81
C LEU A 127 -0.16 10.88 13.91
N HIS A 128 -0.98 10.76 12.88
CA HIS A 128 -0.91 9.74 11.85
C HIS A 128 -0.31 10.34 10.59
N PHE A 129 0.78 9.76 10.12
CA PHE A 129 1.45 10.14 8.87
C PHE A 129 1.18 9.03 7.87
N GLU A 130 0.55 9.38 6.74
CA GLU A 130 0.38 8.41 5.66
C GLU A 130 1.72 8.09 4.98
N GLN A 131 2.62 9.08 4.86
CA GLN A 131 3.99 8.89 4.37
C GLN A 131 4.86 10.13 4.66
N ALA A 132 6.12 9.88 5.02
CA ALA A 132 7.17 10.88 5.02
C ALA A 132 8.48 10.19 4.63
N ARG A 133 9.18 10.73 3.63
CA ARG A 133 10.36 10.13 3.00
C ARG A 133 11.63 10.89 3.43
N ARG A 134 12.59 10.30 4.16
CA ARG A 134 12.73 8.87 4.52
C ARG A 134 12.70 8.60 6.01
N ARG A 135 13.66 9.18 6.74
CA ARG A 135 13.75 9.03 8.20
C ARG A 135 13.10 10.25 8.83
N THR A 136 12.12 10.01 9.68
CA THR A 136 11.31 11.08 10.26
C THR A 136 11.47 11.08 11.76
N THR A 137 11.75 12.26 12.35
CA THR A 137 11.71 12.49 13.80
C THR A 137 10.62 13.51 14.07
N VAL A 138 9.71 13.21 15.01
CA VAL A 138 8.55 14.05 15.32
C VAL A 138 8.65 14.58 16.73
N GLN A 139 8.46 15.90 16.89
CA GLN A 139 8.42 16.59 18.17
C GLN A 139 7.12 17.38 18.30
N LEU A 140 6.54 17.37 19.50
CA LEU A 140 5.34 18.14 19.84
C LEU A 140 5.66 19.01 21.06
N ASN A 141 5.51 20.32 20.93
CA ASN A 141 5.80 21.31 21.97
C ASN A 141 7.20 21.11 22.60
N GLY A 142 8.22 20.93 21.75
CA GLY A 142 9.61 20.72 22.16
C GLY A 142 9.95 19.31 22.67
N ARG A 143 8.98 18.38 22.72
CA ARG A 143 9.21 16.99 23.14
C ARG A 143 9.21 16.04 21.96
N GLN A 144 10.29 15.27 21.77
CA GLN A 144 10.29 14.17 20.80
C GLN A 144 9.27 13.09 21.19
N ILE A 145 8.37 12.76 20.27
CA ILE A 145 7.31 11.75 20.46
C ILE A 145 7.55 10.47 19.66
N GLY A 146 8.42 10.47 18.64
CA GLY A 146 8.71 9.27 17.87
C GLY A 146 9.69 9.45 16.72
N ARG A 147 10.13 8.31 16.17
CA ARG A 147 10.97 8.22 14.96
C ARG A 147 10.47 7.10 14.05
N ASN A 148 10.44 7.35 12.74
CA ASN A 148 10.13 6.36 11.71
C ASN A 148 11.30 6.24 10.71
N ILE A 149 11.56 5.02 10.24
CA ILE A 149 12.63 4.71 9.27
C ILE A 149 12.11 4.00 8.01
N ASP A 150 10.81 3.72 7.93
CA ASP A 150 10.17 3.12 6.77
C ASP A 150 9.58 4.24 5.90
N PRO A 151 10.15 4.50 4.72
CA PRO A 151 9.76 5.64 3.90
C PRO A 151 8.40 5.49 3.22
N TYR A 152 7.80 4.28 3.16
CA TYR A 152 6.64 4.05 2.31
C TYR A 152 5.35 3.77 3.07
N ALA A 153 5.40 3.03 4.17
CA ALA A 153 4.20 2.63 4.89
C ALA A 153 3.75 3.68 5.93
N PRO A 154 2.44 3.83 6.17
CA PRO A 154 1.92 4.72 7.21
C PRO A 154 2.49 4.42 8.61
N PHE A 155 2.57 5.44 9.45
CA PHE A 155 2.96 5.32 10.85
C PHE A 155 2.19 6.32 11.73
N GLN A 156 2.18 6.07 13.04
CA GLN A 156 1.55 6.97 13.99
C GLN A 156 2.30 7.05 15.32
N PHE A 157 2.22 8.20 15.96
CA PHE A 157 2.71 8.42 17.32
C PHE A 157 1.61 9.04 18.19
N GLU A 158 1.49 8.57 19.42
CA GLU A 158 0.63 9.25 20.40
C GLU A 158 1.14 10.69 20.59
N ALA A 159 0.23 11.65 20.53
CA ALA A 159 0.50 13.08 20.68
C ALA A 159 0.72 13.45 22.16
N LYS A 160 1.73 12.83 22.78
CA LYS A 160 2.10 13.05 24.19
C LYS A 160 2.51 14.50 24.39
N GLY A 161 1.89 15.19 25.35
CA GLY A 161 2.14 16.61 25.61
C GLY A 161 1.27 17.60 24.81
N LEU A 162 0.24 17.11 24.10
CA LEU A 162 -0.74 17.97 23.43
C LEU A 162 -1.50 18.85 24.43
N ARG A 163 -1.42 20.17 24.23
CA ARG A 163 -2.12 21.20 25.00
C ARG A 163 -3.50 21.45 24.41
N ARG A 164 -4.52 20.84 25.01
CA ARG A 164 -5.91 20.90 24.54
C ARG A 164 -6.46 22.33 24.57
N GLY A 165 -7.15 22.73 23.50
CA GLY A 165 -7.75 24.06 23.40
C GLY A 165 -6.75 25.21 23.27
N GLN A 166 -5.46 24.90 23.15
CA GLN A 166 -4.37 25.86 23.02
C GLN A 166 -3.63 25.62 21.71
N VAL A 167 -2.80 26.58 21.32
CA VAL A 167 -1.86 26.44 20.22
C VAL A 167 -0.78 25.43 20.60
N ASN A 168 -0.49 24.51 19.69
CA ASN A 168 0.56 23.52 19.77
C ASN A 168 1.51 23.70 18.61
N GLU A 169 2.78 23.38 18.82
CA GLU A 169 3.79 23.37 17.78
C GLU A 169 4.22 21.93 17.49
N LEU A 170 4.05 21.51 16.24
CA LEU A 170 4.53 20.25 15.71
C LEU A 170 5.76 20.53 14.84
N LEU A 171 6.88 19.93 15.21
CA LEU A 171 8.14 19.99 14.45
C LEU A 171 8.45 18.59 13.92
N VAL A 172 8.70 18.50 12.62
CA VAL A 172 8.99 17.23 11.94
C VAL A 172 10.29 17.37 11.16
N THR A 173 11.35 16.70 11.63
CA THR A 173 12.61 16.61 10.90
C THR A 173 12.55 15.43 9.93
N VAL A 174 12.73 15.70 8.64
CA VAL A 174 12.76 14.70 7.58
C VAL A 174 14.17 14.63 7.00
N ASP A 175 14.83 13.50 7.23
CA ASP A 175 16.14 13.16 6.66
C ASP A 175 15.92 12.25 5.46
N SER A 176 16.09 12.82 4.25
CA SER A 176 15.91 12.12 2.97
C SER A 176 17.20 11.54 2.42
N ARG A 177 18.33 11.70 3.13
CA ARG A 177 19.62 11.19 2.67
C ARG A 177 19.57 9.68 2.52
N LYS A 178 19.97 9.16 1.35
CA LYS A 178 20.04 7.69 1.14
C LYS A 178 21.37 7.13 1.65
N ASP A 179 21.38 5.81 1.88
CA ASP A 179 22.62 5.06 2.07
C ASP A 179 23.07 4.60 0.67
N PRO A 180 24.26 5.01 0.19
CA PRO A 180 24.72 4.66 -1.16
C PRO A 180 24.88 3.15 -1.38
N ARG A 181 24.96 2.36 -0.30
CA ARG A 181 25.06 0.89 -0.37
C ARG A 181 23.70 0.19 -0.51
N LEU A 182 22.61 0.95 -0.38
CA LEU A 182 21.24 0.45 -0.47
C LEU A 182 20.66 0.83 -1.84
N PRO A 183 20.64 -0.11 -2.80
CA PRO A 183 20.15 0.18 -4.12
C PRO A 183 18.64 0.47 -4.05
N GLU A 184 18.21 1.53 -4.74
CA GLU A 184 16.81 1.85 -5.02
C GLU A 184 16.77 2.56 -6.39
N ALA A 185 16.01 1.99 -7.32
CA ALA A 185 15.95 2.46 -8.70
C ALA A 185 15.24 3.82 -8.83
N TRP A 186 14.08 4.01 -8.22
CA TRP A 186 13.28 5.23 -8.42
C TRP A 186 13.84 6.47 -7.69
N TRP A 187 13.37 7.66 -8.10
CA TRP A 187 13.80 8.95 -7.57
C TRP A 187 13.61 9.10 -6.06
N ASN A 188 14.50 9.88 -5.45
CA ASN A 188 14.49 10.18 -4.04
C ASN A 188 13.61 11.39 -3.67
N TRP A 189 12.31 11.26 -3.84
CA TRP A 189 11.36 12.30 -3.43
C TRP A 189 11.32 12.46 -1.89
N GLY A 190 12.17 13.33 -1.33
CA GLY A 190 12.18 13.67 0.09
C GLY A 190 11.04 14.59 0.49
N GLY A 191 10.47 14.44 1.69
CA GLY A 191 9.41 15.32 2.19
C GLY A 191 8.30 14.60 2.96
N ILE A 192 7.29 15.35 3.40
CA ILE A 192 6.03 14.79 3.91
C ILE A 192 5.08 14.61 2.71
N THR A 193 5.26 13.50 2.00
CA THR A 193 4.68 13.25 0.66
C THR A 193 3.23 12.78 0.67
N ARG A 194 2.65 12.50 1.85
CA ARG A 194 1.22 12.17 2.01
C ARG A 194 0.64 12.82 3.28
N PRO A 195 -0.71 12.88 3.44
CA PRO A 195 -1.35 13.63 4.51
C PRO A 195 -0.89 13.28 5.94
N VAL A 196 -0.96 14.28 6.81
CA VAL A 196 -0.82 14.15 8.26
C VAL A 196 -2.17 14.41 8.93
N THR A 197 -2.60 13.51 9.82
CA THR A 197 -3.91 13.59 10.47
C THR A 197 -3.79 13.46 11.98
N LEU A 198 -4.48 14.32 12.73
CA LEU A 198 -4.67 14.19 14.16
C LEU A 198 -5.85 13.25 14.43
N MET A 199 -5.55 12.04 14.89
CA MET A 199 -6.50 10.94 15.12
C MET A 199 -6.92 10.88 16.58
N PRO A 200 -8.22 10.84 16.90
CA PRO A 200 -8.68 10.60 18.27
C PRO A 200 -8.44 9.14 18.66
N LEU A 201 -7.97 8.95 19.89
CA LEU A 201 -7.73 7.64 20.51
C LEU A 201 -8.59 7.51 21.76
N GLY A 202 -9.47 6.51 21.76
CA GLY A 202 -10.18 6.07 22.96
C GLY A 202 -9.24 5.54 24.03
N ARG A 203 -9.81 5.15 25.17
CA ARG A 203 -9.07 4.52 26.29
C ARG A 203 -8.47 3.19 25.86
N VAL A 204 -9.26 2.43 25.10
CA VAL A 204 -8.86 1.25 24.33
C VAL A 204 -9.11 1.52 22.86
N ASP A 205 -8.32 0.93 21.99
CA ASP A 205 -8.42 1.14 20.55
C ASP A 205 -7.70 0.00 19.82
N ILE A 206 -8.00 -0.11 18.53
CA ILE A 206 -7.41 -1.06 17.59
C ILE A 206 -6.75 -0.20 16.50
N PRO A 207 -5.45 0.16 16.66
CA PRO A 207 -4.75 1.04 15.74
C PRO A 207 -4.76 0.56 14.29
N ASP A 208 -4.58 -0.74 14.10
CA ASP A 208 -4.50 -1.40 12.80
C ASP A 208 -5.82 -2.09 12.41
N LEU A 209 -6.96 -1.58 12.89
CA LEU A 209 -8.28 -2.15 12.58
C LEU A 209 -8.49 -2.26 11.06
N GLY A 210 -8.69 -3.48 10.58
CA GLY A 210 -9.04 -3.77 9.20
C GLY A 210 -10.22 -4.73 9.10
N LEU A 211 -10.77 -4.86 7.89
CA LEU A 211 -11.85 -5.78 7.57
C LEU A 211 -11.42 -6.63 6.36
N LEU A 212 -11.28 -7.93 6.55
CA LEU A 212 -10.99 -8.86 5.46
C LEU A 212 -12.30 -9.44 4.91
N SER A 213 -12.25 -9.95 3.68
CA SER A 213 -13.38 -10.61 3.03
C SER A 213 -13.06 -12.09 2.88
N TYR A 214 -13.91 -12.96 3.43
CA TYR A 214 -13.92 -14.38 3.13
C TYR A 214 -15.14 -14.69 2.27
N VAL A 215 -14.93 -15.21 1.06
CA VAL A 215 -16.00 -15.59 0.15
C VAL A 215 -15.72 -17.00 -0.36
N ASN A 216 -16.75 -17.82 -0.43
CA ASN A 216 -16.70 -19.13 -1.06
C ASN A 216 -17.84 -19.23 -2.07
N CYS A 217 -17.53 -19.50 -3.33
CA CYS A 217 -18.50 -19.67 -4.41
C CYS A 217 -18.41 -21.11 -4.93
N ARG A 218 -19.55 -21.80 -5.04
CA ARG A 218 -19.58 -23.16 -5.61
C ARG A 218 -19.35 -23.13 -7.12
N GLY A 219 -19.98 -22.17 -7.81
CA GLY A 219 -19.81 -21.92 -9.24
C GLY A 219 -19.02 -20.64 -9.55
N PRO A 220 -18.90 -20.26 -10.84
CA PRO A 220 -18.20 -19.06 -11.27
C PRO A 220 -18.97 -17.79 -10.86
N ALA A 221 -18.61 -17.23 -9.71
CA ALA A 221 -19.30 -16.11 -9.05
C ALA A 221 -20.80 -16.37 -8.77
N THR A 222 -21.18 -17.64 -8.58
CA THR A 222 -22.54 -18.08 -8.24
C THR A 222 -22.56 -18.89 -6.95
N GLU A 223 -23.71 -18.90 -6.27
CA GLU A 223 -23.92 -19.63 -5.01
C GLU A 223 -22.85 -19.30 -3.97
N CYS A 224 -22.64 -17.99 -3.76
CA CYS A 224 -21.57 -17.49 -2.93
C CYS A 224 -22.05 -17.21 -1.51
N GLU A 225 -21.29 -17.73 -0.56
CA GLU A 225 -21.37 -17.38 0.86
C GLU A 225 -20.25 -16.40 1.20
N ALA A 226 -20.53 -15.42 2.04
CA ALA A 226 -19.57 -14.39 2.39
C ALA A 226 -19.60 -14.03 3.87
N GLU A 227 -18.42 -13.76 4.40
CA GLU A 227 -18.20 -13.21 5.73
C GLU A 227 -17.21 -12.04 5.66
N VAL A 228 -17.44 -11.05 6.51
CA VAL A 228 -16.44 -10.04 6.82
C VAL A 228 -15.73 -10.42 8.11
N LEU A 229 -14.40 -10.36 8.09
CA LEU A 229 -13.54 -10.74 9.22
C LEU A 229 -12.85 -9.50 9.80
N PRO A 230 -13.33 -8.93 10.92
CA PRO A 230 -12.61 -7.88 11.62
C PRO A 230 -11.27 -8.38 12.16
N THR A 231 -10.22 -7.62 11.90
CA THR A 231 -8.84 -7.96 12.27
C THR A 231 -8.11 -6.75 12.84
N GLY A 232 -7.05 -7.00 13.61
CA GLY A 232 -6.25 -5.99 14.30
C GLY A 232 -5.93 -6.38 15.73
N VAL A 233 -5.14 -5.55 16.41
CA VAL A 233 -4.77 -5.75 17.80
C VAL A 233 -5.42 -4.66 18.66
N LEU A 234 -6.36 -5.06 19.50
CA LEU A 234 -6.84 -4.23 20.60
C LEU A 234 -5.68 -3.97 21.55
N GLU A 235 -5.49 -2.71 21.94
CA GLU A 235 -4.44 -2.29 22.86
C GLU A 235 -5.01 -1.57 24.08
N ARG A 236 -4.17 -1.47 25.13
CA ARG A 236 -4.43 -0.71 26.36
C ARG A 236 -5.66 -1.17 27.14
N LEU A 237 -6.07 -2.43 26.97
CA LEU A 237 -7.16 -3.01 27.74
C LEU A 237 -6.78 -3.08 29.23
N PRO A 238 -7.55 -2.47 30.15
CA PRO A 238 -7.27 -2.58 31.59
C PRO A 238 -7.33 -4.03 32.07
N ARG A 239 -6.47 -4.37 33.05
CA ARG A 239 -6.50 -5.69 33.70
C ARG A 239 -7.78 -5.84 34.54
N GLY A 240 -8.43 -7.00 34.47
CA GLY A 240 -9.51 -7.40 35.39
C GLY A 240 -10.82 -7.84 34.70
N PRO A 241 -11.69 -8.58 35.42
CA PRO A 241 -12.85 -9.28 34.86
C PRO A 241 -14.08 -8.41 34.51
N ARG A 242 -14.07 -7.10 34.81
CA ARG A 242 -15.32 -6.33 34.95
C ARG A 242 -15.88 -5.65 33.69
N SER A 243 -15.27 -5.78 32.50
CA SER A 243 -15.91 -5.34 31.25
C SER A 243 -15.18 -5.81 30.01
N GLN A 244 -15.84 -6.61 29.17
CA GLN A 244 -15.32 -6.98 27.85
C GLN A 244 -15.66 -5.87 26.83
N PRO A 245 -14.69 -5.37 26.05
CA PRO A 245 -14.99 -4.50 24.92
C PRO A 245 -15.90 -5.22 23.92
N THR A 246 -16.73 -4.46 23.22
CA THR A 246 -17.55 -4.98 22.12
C THR A 246 -17.20 -4.27 20.83
N LEU A 247 -17.10 -5.02 19.75
CA LEU A 247 -16.88 -4.52 18.40
C LEU A 247 -18.16 -4.71 17.60
N GLU A 248 -18.77 -3.62 17.18
CA GLU A 248 -19.96 -3.65 16.32
C GLU A 248 -19.56 -3.31 14.89
N VAL A 249 -19.88 -4.20 13.96
CA VAL A 249 -19.69 -4.01 12.52
C VAL A 249 -21.05 -3.80 11.89
N LYS A 250 -21.24 -2.64 11.26
CA LYS A 250 -22.41 -2.32 10.44
C LYS A 250 -21.97 -2.22 8.99
N LEU A 251 -22.60 -2.98 8.11
CA LEU A 251 -22.39 -2.96 6.68
C LEU A 251 -23.65 -2.43 6.01
N ARG A 252 -23.50 -1.52 5.04
CA ARG A 252 -24.55 -1.16 4.09
C ARG A 252 -24.09 -1.59 2.70
N SER A 253 -24.83 -2.49 2.06
CA SER A 253 -24.56 -2.98 0.72
C SER A 253 -24.84 -1.92 -0.36
N PRO A 254 -24.37 -2.12 -1.60
CA PRO A 254 -24.72 -1.26 -2.73
C PRO A 254 -26.23 -1.18 -2.96
N SER A 255 -26.95 -2.31 -2.89
CA SER A 255 -28.44 -2.33 -2.95
C SER A 255 -29.15 -1.70 -1.74
N GLY A 256 -28.40 -1.27 -0.72
CA GLY A 256 -28.93 -0.58 0.45
C GLY A 256 -29.27 -1.48 1.64
N ARG A 257 -29.11 -2.80 1.54
CA ARG A 257 -29.30 -3.75 2.65
C ARG A 257 -28.34 -3.44 3.79
N VAL A 258 -28.83 -3.52 5.03
CA VAL A 258 -28.01 -3.27 6.23
C VAL A 258 -27.84 -4.54 7.05
N THR A 259 -26.59 -4.93 7.27
CA THR A 259 -26.21 -6.01 8.19
C THR A 259 -25.51 -5.41 9.41
N ARG A 260 -25.84 -5.88 10.61
CA ARG A 260 -25.17 -5.46 11.85
C ARG A 260 -24.84 -6.68 12.69
N ARG A 261 -23.60 -6.77 13.17
CA ARG A 261 -23.17 -7.79 14.13
C ARG A 261 -22.36 -7.15 15.24
N ARG A 262 -22.61 -7.56 16.48
CA ARG A 262 -21.81 -7.20 17.65
C ARG A 262 -21.01 -8.42 18.09
N LEU A 263 -19.72 -8.20 18.32
CA LEU A 263 -18.75 -9.21 18.71
C LEU A 263 -18.20 -8.84 20.08
N ALA A 264 -18.11 -9.80 21.00
CA ALA A 264 -17.36 -9.61 22.23
C ALA A 264 -15.86 -9.77 21.94
N VAL A 265 -15.04 -8.86 22.45
CA VAL A 265 -13.57 -8.98 22.39
C VAL A 265 -13.12 -9.49 23.75
N ALA A 266 -12.53 -10.69 23.76
CA ALA A 266 -12.07 -11.31 24.99
C ALA A 266 -11.04 -10.41 25.72
N GLY A 267 -11.02 -10.54 27.05
CA GLY A 267 -10.02 -9.89 27.90
C GLY A 267 -8.59 -10.34 27.58
N SER A 268 -7.59 -9.59 28.05
CA SER A 268 -6.19 -10.00 27.96
C SER A 268 -5.36 -9.56 29.17
N PRO A 269 -4.56 -10.46 29.78
CA PRO A 269 -3.70 -10.14 30.93
C PRO A 269 -2.62 -9.06 30.64
N ASN A 270 -2.13 -9.01 29.39
CA ASN A 270 -1.10 -8.05 28.96
C ASN A 270 -1.70 -6.77 28.33
N GLY A 271 -3.03 -6.60 28.41
CA GLY A 271 -3.74 -5.45 27.86
C GLY A 271 -3.77 -5.40 26.32
N ARG A 272 -3.35 -6.46 25.62
CA ARG A 272 -3.37 -6.58 24.17
C ARG A 272 -4.11 -7.84 23.71
N ARG A 273 -5.01 -7.73 22.74
CA ARG A 273 -5.77 -8.88 22.23
C ARG A 273 -5.94 -8.79 20.72
N ARG A 274 -5.63 -9.86 19.99
CA ARG A 274 -5.99 -9.96 18.57
C ARG A 274 -7.51 -10.06 18.46
N VAL A 275 -8.08 -9.22 17.61
CA VAL A 275 -9.49 -9.27 17.25
C VAL A 275 -9.70 -10.43 16.31
N VAL A 276 -10.65 -11.29 16.65
CA VAL A 276 -11.12 -12.39 15.82
C VAL A 276 -12.64 -12.36 15.85
N GLY A 277 -13.25 -12.43 14.68
CA GLY A 277 -14.69 -12.53 14.57
C GLY A 277 -15.14 -12.65 13.13
N GLN A 278 -16.39 -13.06 12.96
CA GLN A 278 -17.03 -13.29 11.68
C GLN A 278 -18.35 -12.53 11.65
N VAL A 279 -18.62 -11.90 10.51
CA VAL A 279 -19.86 -11.18 10.23
C VAL A 279 -20.43 -11.76 8.93
N PRO A 280 -21.33 -12.75 9.02
CA PRO A 280 -21.99 -13.30 7.84
C PRO A 280 -22.73 -12.21 7.06
N VAL A 281 -22.63 -12.25 5.73
CA VAL A 281 -23.30 -11.30 4.83
C VAL A 281 -24.28 -12.06 3.94
N PRO A 282 -25.60 -11.98 4.21
CA PRO A 282 -26.61 -12.69 3.43
C PRO A 282 -26.78 -12.07 2.04
N SER A 283 -26.84 -12.91 1.01
CA SER A 283 -26.89 -12.54 -0.42
C SER A 283 -25.80 -11.53 -0.79
N PRO A 284 -24.52 -11.94 -0.79
CA PRO A 284 -23.41 -11.01 -1.02
C PRO A 284 -23.42 -10.46 -2.45
N GLU A 285 -23.24 -9.14 -2.57
CA GLU A 285 -22.99 -8.43 -3.82
C GLU A 285 -21.47 -8.38 -4.02
N LEU A 286 -20.94 -9.30 -4.82
CA LEU A 286 -19.50 -9.48 -4.97
C LEU A 286 -18.81 -8.31 -5.66
N TRP A 287 -17.58 -8.04 -5.24
CA TRP A 287 -16.67 -7.13 -5.91
C TRP A 287 -15.88 -7.89 -6.98
N SER A 288 -15.76 -7.27 -8.16
CA SER A 288 -14.90 -7.67 -9.26
C SER A 288 -14.61 -6.46 -10.16
N PRO A 289 -13.62 -6.54 -11.08
CA PRO A 289 -13.31 -5.43 -12.00
C PRO A 289 -14.51 -4.93 -12.83
N ASP A 290 -15.38 -5.85 -13.27
CA ASP A 290 -16.59 -5.58 -14.04
C ASP A 290 -17.79 -5.19 -13.16
N ARG A 291 -17.75 -5.49 -11.86
CA ARG A 291 -18.79 -5.16 -10.87
C ARG A 291 -18.14 -4.71 -9.55
N PRO A 292 -17.64 -3.47 -9.46
CA PRO A 292 -16.89 -2.99 -8.30
C PRO A 292 -17.81 -2.62 -7.11
N ASN A 293 -18.59 -3.59 -6.65
CA ASN A 293 -19.55 -3.43 -5.56
C ASN A 293 -18.83 -3.13 -4.23
N LEU A 294 -19.16 -2.00 -3.62
CA LEU A 294 -18.57 -1.55 -2.36
C LEU A 294 -19.62 -1.41 -1.25
N TYR A 295 -19.38 -2.09 -0.15
CA TYR A 295 -20.13 -1.94 1.09
C TYR A 295 -19.56 -0.77 1.89
N ARG A 296 -20.44 0.10 2.41
CA ARG A 296 -20.04 1.10 3.42
C ARG A 296 -20.01 0.42 4.78
N ALA A 297 -18.82 0.19 5.32
CA ALA A 297 -18.62 -0.39 6.64
C ALA A 297 -18.43 0.70 7.69
N THR A 298 -19.08 0.53 8.84
CA THR A 298 -18.82 1.30 10.06
C THR A 298 -18.53 0.34 11.19
N VAL A 299 -17.33 0.42 11.74
CA VAL A 299 -16.89 -0.39 12.88
C VAL A 299 -16.83 0.48 14.12
N THR A 300 -17.51 0.07 15.17
CA THR A 300 -17.63 0.80 16.44
C THR A 300 -17.10 -0.07 17.58
N LEU A 301 -15.99 0.34 18.19
CA LEU A 301 -15.47 -0.26 19.42
C LEU A 301 -16.10 0.42 20.63
N ARG A 302 -16.65 -0.37 21.55
CA ARG A 302 -17.19 0.10 22.82
C ARG A 302 -16.51 -0.56 24.01
N TYR A 303 -16.30 0.20 25.07
CA TYR A 303 -15.80 -0.30 26.34
C TYR A 303 -16.60 0.35 27.48
N ARG A 304 -17.16 -0.46 28.39
CA ARG A 304 -18.01 0.02 29.50
C ARG A 304 -19.13 0.97 29.02
N GLY A 305 -19.82 0.58 27.95
CA GLY A 305 -20.90 1.36 27.32
C GLY A 305 -20.46 2.57 26.48
N ARG A 306 -19.21 3.04 26.62
CA ARG A 306 -18.69 4.21 25.90
C ARG A 306 -18.18 3.83 24.51
N VAL A 307 -18.35 4.72 23.53
CA VAL A 307 -17.72 4.58 22.21
C VAL A 307 -16.28 5.03 22.30
N GLU A 308 -15.35 4.12 22.01
CA GLU A 308 -13.91 4.36 22.14
C GLU A 308 -13.26 4.63 20.77
N GLN A 309 -13.77 3.99 19.71
CA GLN A 309 -13.28 4.16 18.35
C GLN A 309 -14.41 3.96 17.35
N VAL A 310 -14.44 4.80 16.33
CA VAL A 310 -15.25 4.61 15.12
C VAL A 310 -14.32 4.62 13.92
N ARG A 311 -14.46 3.64 13.03
CA ARG A 311 -13.79 3.60 11.73
C ARG A 311 -14.83 3.38 10.65
N GLN A 312 -14.71 4.15 9.59
CA GLN A 312 -15.53 4.02 8.39
C GLN A 312 -14.60 3.73 7.22
N MET A 313 -14.95 2.72 6.44
CA MET A 313 -14.20 2.31 5.26
C MET A 313 -15.15 1.67 4.25
N ASN A 314 -14.75 1.65 2.99
CA ASN A 314 -15.42 0.84 1.99
C ASN A 314 -14.71 -0.51 1.93
N ILE A 315 -15.48 -1.59 1.79
CA ILE A 315 -14.95 -2.92 1.55
C ILE A 315 -15.70 -3.55 0.37
N GLY A 316 -15.11 -4.54 -0.27
CA GLY A 316 -15.75 -5.36 -1.28
C GLY A 316 -15.64 -6.83 -0.90
N LEU A 317 -16.64 -7.62 -1.27
CA LEU A 317 -16.67 -9.05 -0.97
C LEU A 317 -16.15 -9.81 -2.18
N ARG A 318 -15.01 -10.46 -2.04
CA ARG A 318 -14.39 -11.26 -3.09
C ARG A 318 -13.54 -12.38 -2.53
N SER A 319 -13.34 -13.43 -3.32
CA SER A 319 -12.34 -14.46 -3.07
C SER A 319 -11.25 -14.42 -4.13
N VAL A 320 -10.00 -14.61 -3.71
CA VAL A 320 -8.86 -14.77 -4.60
C VAL A 320 -8.20 -16.09 -4.25
N THR A 321 -8.07 -16.98 -5.22
CA THR A 321 -7.54 -18.34 -4.99
C THR A 321 -6.65 -18.78 -6.14
N VAL A 322 -5.77 -19.72 -5.87
CA VAL A 322 -4.99 -20.42 -6.90
C VAL A 322 -5.53 -21.84 -7.01
N LYS A 323 -5.91 -22.25 -8.22
CA LYS A 323 -6.36 -23.61 -8.53
C LYS A 323 -5.59 -24.11 -9.74
N ASN A 324 -4.95 -25.26 -9.61
CA ASN A 324 -4.14 -25.87 -10.68
C ASN A 324 -3.10 -24.90 -11.29
N GLY A 325 -2.46 -24.09 -10.44
CA GLY A 325 -1.48 -23.10 -10.89
C GLY A 325 -2.06 -21.89 -11.64
N LEU A 326 -3.37 -21.65 -11.57
CA LEU A 326 -4.06 -20.53 -12.21
C LEU A 326 -4.80 -19.67 -11.19
N LEU A 327 -4.74 -18.35 -11.37
CA LEU A 327 -5.40 -17.38 -10.52
C LEU A 327 -6.91 -17.35 -10.81
N HIS A 328 -7.70 -17.32 -9.73
CA HIS A 328 -9.15 -17.23 -9.78
C HIS A 328 -9.65 -16.10 -8.88
N LEU A 329 -10.60 -15.33 -9.39
CA LEU A 329 -11.37 -14.33 -8.66
C LEU A 329 -12.83 -14.80 -8.58
N ASN A 330 -13.40 -14.93 -7.37
CA ASN A 330 -14.78 -15.41 -7.18
C ASN A 330 -15.03 -16.75 -7.87
N ASN A 331 -14.07 -17.67 -7.81
CA ASN A 331 -14.08 -18.96 -8.51
C ASN A 331 -14.17 -18.88 -10.05
N ARG A 332 -13.82 -17.74 -10.65
CA ARG A 332 -13.65 -17.57 -12.10
C ARG A 332 -12.17 -17.41 -12.41
N ARG A 333 -11.65 -18.15 -13.38
CA ARG A 333 -10.28 -17.92 -13.88
C ARG A 333 -10.19 -16.47 -14.35
N VAL A 334 -9.10 -15.78 -14.00
CA VAL A 334 -8.87 -14.40 -14.40
C VAL A 334 -7.63 -14.29 -15.28
N ASN A 335 -7.70 -13.44 -16.30
CA ASN A 335 -6.56 -13.04 -17.11
C ASN A 335 -6.17 -11.60 -16.78
N LEU A 336 -5.01 -11.44 -16.18
CA LEU A 336 -4.48 -10.15 -15.76
C LEU A 336 -3.86 -9.40 -16.94
N ARG A 337 -4.35 -8.20 -17.20
CA ARG A 337 -3.79 -7.27 -18.19
C ARG A 337 -3.67 -5.92 -17.54
N GLY A 338 -2.46 -5.40 -17.45
CA GLY A 338 -2.23 -4.22 -16.64
C GLY A 338 -0.98 -3.46 -16.98
N ALA A 339 -0.77 -2.38 -16.22
CA ALA A 339 0.46 -1.62 -16.26
C ALA A 339 0.86 -1.22 -14.83
N SER A 340 2.15 -1.34 -14.54
CA SER A 340 2.75 -0.89 -13.28
C SER A 340 2.85 0.63 -13.27
N LEU A 341 2.97 1.23 -12.08
CA LEU A 341 3.14 2.66 -11.90
C LEU A 341 4.14 2.99 -10.78
N HIS A 342 4.69 4.19 -10.85
CA HIS A 342 5.29 4.89 -9.73
C HIS A 342 4.37 6.03 -9.33
N GLU A 343 4.25 6.31 -8.03
CA GLU A 343 3.50 7.47 -7.55
C GLU A 343 4.39 8.72 -7.64
N ASP A 344 4.67 9.16 -8.86
CA ASP A 344 5.19 10.49 -9.17
C ASP A 344 4.53 11.09 -10.42
N MET A 345 4.45 12.40 -10.44
CA MET A 345 3.86 13.18 -11.54
C MET A 345 4.64 14.47 -11.72
N MET A 346 4.73 14.93 -12.97
CA MET A 346 5.40 16.19 -13.31
C MET A 346 4.87 17.36 -12.47
N GLY A 347 5.77 18.14 -11.88
CA GLY A 347 5.45 19.29 -11.03
C GLY A 347 5.03 18.95 -9.59
N HIS A 348 4.72 17.69 -9.28
CA HIS A 348 4.32 17.26 -7.93
C HIS A 348 5.29 16.26 -7.30
N GLY A 349 6.16 15.62 -8.09
CA GLY A 349 6.97 14.49 -7.63
C GLY A 349 6.08 13.45 -6.96
N ALA A 350 6.49 12.92 -5.80
CA ALA A 350 5.67 11.97 -5.04
C ALA A 350 4.55 12.58 -4.17
N ALA A 351 4.32 13.89 -4.21
CA ALA A 351 3.28 14.57 -3.43
C ALA A 351 1.97 14.71 -4.21
N LEU A 352 1.44 13.57 -4.67
CA LEU A 352 0.28 13.52 -5.56
C LEU A 352 -0.99 14.12 -4.94
N THR A 353 -1.76 14.81 -5.79
CA THR A 353 -3.05 15.40 -5.50
C THR A 353 -4.21 14.45 -5.81
N GLY A 354 -5.43 14.83 -5.41
CA GLY A 354 -6.63 14.10 -5.80
C GLY A 354 -6.80 13.98 -7.33
N ALA A 355 -6.48 15.05 -8.07
CA ALA A 355 -6.58 15.09 -9.52
C ALA A 355 -5.53 14.19 -10.21
N ASP A 356 -4.34 14.06 -9.62
CA ASP A 356 -3.33 13.11 -10.09
C ASP A 356 -3.83 11.67 -9.94
N PHE A 357 -4.43 11.34 -8.79
CA PHE A 357 -5.02 10.01 -8.60
C PHE A 357 -6.17 9.73 -9.58
N ASP A 358 -7.02 10.73 -9.84
CA ASP A 358 -8.12 10.60 -10.83
C ASP A 358 -7.56 10.41 -12.25
N THR A 359 -6.44 11.07 -12.58
CA THR A 359 -5.72 10.92 -13.85
C THR A 359 -5.13 9.52 -14.01
N ILE A 360 -4.42 9.01 -13.00
CA ILE A 360 -3.85 7.65 -13.01
C ILE A 360 -4.94 6.60 -13.24
N VAL A 361 -6.07 6.72 -12.53
CA VAL A 361 -7.17 5.77 -12.66
C VAL A 361 -7.84 5.85 -14.04
N ARG A 362 -8.01 7.06 -14.58
CA ARG A 362 -8.49 7.25 -15.95
C ARG A 362 -7.56 6.59 -16.95
N GLU A 363 -6.26 6.81 -16.85
CA GLU A 363 -5.26 6.26 -17.78
C GLU A 363 -5.22 4.72 -17.74
N LEU A 364 -5.26 4.12 -16.55
CA LEU A 364 -5.40 2.67 -16.41
C LEU A 364 -6.68 2.16 -17.08
N LYS A 365 -7.82 2.85 -16.93
CA LYS A 365 -9.06 2.47 -17.61
C LYS A 365 -8.99 2.61 -19.12
N GLU A 366 -8.43 3.71 -19.61
CA GLU A 366 -8.34 4.00 -21.04
C GLU A 366 -7.45 3.00 -21.79
N VAL A 367 -6.35 2.54 -21.17
CA VAL A 367 -5.50 1.48 -21.75
C VAL A 367 -6.12 0.07 -21.60
N GLY A 368 -7.27 -0.07 -20.95
CA GLY A 368 -7.92 -1.36 -20.74
C GLY A 368 -7.35 -2.20 -19.60
N ALA A 369 -6.57 -1.61 -18.69
CA ALA A 369 -5.97 -2.34 -17.57
C ALA A 369 -7.03 -2.80 -16.54
N ASN A 370 -6.94 -4.06 -16.15
CA ASN A 370 -7.71 -4.66 -15.05
C ASN A 370 -6.88 -4.84 -13.76
N ILE A 371 -5.56 -4.63 -13.83
CA ILE A 371 -4.64 -4.67 -12.69
C ILE A 371 -3.58 -3.56 -12.78
N THR A 372 -3.08 -3.13 -11.63
CA THR A 372 -1.86 -2.32 -11.51
C THR A 372 -0.95 -2.82 -10.40
N ARG A 373 0.28 -2.29 -10.35
CA ARG A 373 1.37 -2.72 -9.48
C ARG A 373 2.33 -1.55 -9.22
N SER A 374 2.95 -1.52 -8.06
CA SER A 374 4.08 -0.63 -7.76
C SER A 374 5.03 -1.33 -6.78
N HIS A 375 6.20 -0.75 -6.50
CA HIS A 375 7.23 -1.31 -5.61
C HIS A 375 7.04 -1.01 -4.11
N TYR A 376 5.88 -0.48 -3.75
CA TYR A 376 5.52 -0.12 -2.39
C TYR A 376 3.99 -0.02 -2.28
N VAL A 377 3.49 0.05 -1.05
CA VAL A 377 2.07 0.30 -0.81
C VAL A 377 1.66 1.66 -1.38
N LEU A 378 0.66 1.62 -2.27
CA LEU A 378 0.05 2.81 -2.85
C LEU A 378 -0.61 3.69 -1.78
N SER A 379 -0.85 4.95 -2.09
CA SER A 379 -1.58 5.86 -1.20
C SER A 379 -3.01 5.37 -0.94
N GLU A 380 -3.52 5.63 0.27
CA GLU A 380 -4.93 5.38 0.63
C GLU A 380 -5.88 6.05 -0.38
N GLY A 381 -5.54 7.27 -0.80
CA GLY A 381 -6.29 8.04 -1.78
C GLY A 381 -6.42 7.35 -3.14
N LEU A 382 -5.35 6.72 -3.63
CA LEU A 382 -5.32 5.97 -4.89
C LEU A 382 -5.98 4.60 -4.73
N LEU A 383 -5.69 3.84 -3.68
CA LEU A 383 -6.30 2.52 -3.42
C LEU A 383 -7.83 2.61 -3.37
N ARG A 384 -8.39 3.62 -2.69
CA ARG A 384 -9.85 3.85 -2.65
C ARG A 384 -10.46 4.15 -4.01
N ARG A 385 -9.70 4.74 -4.94
CA ARG A 385 -10.17 5.00 -6.31
C ARG A 385 -10.07 3.75 -7.17
N LEU A 386 -9.00 2.97 -7.02
CA LEU A 386 -8.84 1.67 -7.68
C LEU A 386 -9.94 0.67 -7.25
N ASP A 387 -10.31 0.67 -5.97
CA ASP A 387 -11.46 -0.10 -5.45
C ASP A 387 -12.76 0.22 -6.17
N ARG A 388 -13.04 1.53 -6.38
CA ARG A 388 -14.25 2.00 -7.06
C ARG A 388 -14.20 1.78 -8.56
N ALA A 389 -13.02 1.91 -9.14
CA ALA A 389 -12.82 1.71 -10.56
C ALA A 389 -12.90 0.24 -10.94
N GLY A 390 -12.71 -0.70 -10.01
CA GLY A 390 -12.58 -2.11 -10.36
C GLY A 390 -11.25 -2.36 -11.08
N ILE A 391 -10.16 -1.85 -10.54
CA ILE A 391 -8.79 -2.17 -10.99
C ILE A 391 -8.11 -2.90 -9.85
N MET A 392 -7.67 -4.13 -10.09
CA MET A 392 -6.95 -4.94 -9.11
C MET A 392 -5.56 -4.36 -8.81
N VAL A 393 -5.01 -4.69 -7.66
CA VAL A 393 -3.70 -4.23 -7.20
C VAL A 393 -2.84 -5.41 -6.77
N TRP A 394 -1.70 -5.54 -7.42
CA TRP A 394 -0.58 -6.35 -6.96
C TRP A 394 0.19 -5.55 -5.91
N ASN A 395 -0.23 -5.64 -4.65
CA ASN A 395 0.37 -4.85 -3.57
C ASN A 395 1.73 -5.43 -3.18
N GLN A 396 2.78 -4.60 -3.12
CA GLN A 396 4.15 -5.06 -2.89
C GLN A 396 4.83 -4.30 -1.75
N ALA A 397 5.60 -5.03 -0.93
CA ALA A 397 6.46 -4.45 0.08
C ALA A 397 7.75 -3.87 -0.54
N PRO A 398 8.32 -2.77 0.00
CA PRO A 398 9.51 -2.09 -0.54
C PRO A 398 10.84 -2.81 -0.23
N VAL A 399 10.87 -4.11 -0.46
CA VAL A 399 12.02 -4.99 -0.30
C VAL A 399 12.56 -5.35 -1.70
N TRP A 400 13.08 -4.33 -2.38
CA TRP A 400 13.75 -4.47 -3.68
C TRP A 400 15.25 -4.72 -3.46
N GLN A 401 15.79 -5.80 -4.04
CA GLN A 401 17.23 -6.13 -4.08
C GLN A 401 17.98 -6.03 -2.72
N ARG A 402 17.30 -6.26 -1.58
CA ARG A 402 17.91 -6.06 -0.24
C ARG A 402 18.96 -7.10 0.15
N ASP A 403 19.22 -8.10 -0.69
CA ASP A 403 20.33 -9.06 -0.58
C ASP A 403 21.47 -8.82 -1.60
N HIS A 404 21.44 -7.69 -2.31
CA HIS A 404 22.54 -7.12 -3.09
C HIS A 404 23.26 -6.00 -2.30
N GLY A 405 24.41 -5.54 -2.79
CA GLY A 405 25.16 -4.42 -2.19
C GLY A 405 25.45 -4.65 -0.69
N ALA A 406 24.90 -3.77 0.17
CA ALA A 406 24.98 -3.92 1.64
C ALA A 406 24.47 -5.27 2.18
N ASN A 407 23.71 -6.02 1.39
CA ASN A 407 23.20 -7.36 1.68
C ASN A 407 22.54 -7.43 3.07
N LEU A 408 21.57 -6.55 3.29
CA LEU A 408 20.90 -6.39 4.58
C LEU A 408 20.25 -7.69 5.07
N LEU A 409 19.78 -8.53 4.15
CA LEU A 409 19.15 -9.82 4.49
C LEU A 409 20.13 -10.84 5.08
N ARG A 410 21.45 -10.67 4.92
CA ARG A 410 22.47 -11.46 5.63
C ARG A 410 22.37 -11.29 7.14
N TYR A 411 22.00 -10.09 7.62
CA TYR A 411 21.99 -9.75 9.04
C TYR A 411 20.59 -9.91 9.65
N ALA A 412 20.51 -10.46 10.87
CA ALA A 412 19.24 -10.66 11.57
C ALA A 412 18.44 -9.35 11.75
N ARG A 413 19.13 -8.24 12.03
CA ARG A 413 18.49 -6.92 12.12
C ARG A 413 17.88 -6.49 10.79
N GLY A 414 18.58 -6.66 9.67
CA GLY A 414 18.08 -6.30 8.34
C GLY A 414 16.85 -7.12 7.96
N ARG A 415 16.86 -8.43 8.23
CA ARG A 415 15.68 -9.30 8.06
C ARG A 415 14.49 -8.83 8.88
N ARG A 416 14.68 -8.54 10.18
CA ARG A 416 13.60 -8.04 11.05
C ARG A 416 13.00 -6.72 10.53
N VAL A 417 13.82 -5.82 10.00
CA VAL A 417 13.35 -4.57 9.38
C VAL A 417 12.54 -4.87 8.12
N ALA A 418 13.04 -5.71 7.22
CA ALA A 418 12.34 -6.08 5.99
C ALA A 418 10.99 -6.77 6.27
N VAL A 419 10.95 -7.73 7.21
CA VAL A 419 9.68 -8.36 7.65
C VAL A 419 8.73 -7.34 8.26
N SER A 420 9.23 -6.33 8.98
CA SER A 420 8.41 -5.23 9.50
C SER A 420 7.79 -4.41 8.37
N GLN A 421 8.54 -4.12 7.30
CA GLN A 421 8.03 -3.41 6.11
C GLN A 421 6.93 -4.22 5.40
N VAL A 422 7.10 -5.54 5.27
CA VAL A 422 6.07 -6.45 4.76
C VAL A 422 4.81 -6.36 5.62
N LYS A 423 4.93 -6.50 6.94
CA LYS A 423 3.79 -6.42 7.88
C LYS A 423 3.05 -5.09 7.77
N ARG A 424 3.76 -3.98 7.65
CA ARG A 424 3.16 -2.64 7.52
C ARG A 424 2.45 -2.46 6.18
N THR A 425 3.04 -2.96 5.10
CA THR A 425 2.44 -2.96 3.75
C THR A 425 1.14 -3.75 3.70
N VAL A 426 1.11 -4.95 4.29
CA VAL A 426 -0.11 -5.77 4.37
C VAL A 426 -1.18 -5.04 5.19
N LYS A 427 -0.84 -4.55 6.38
CA LYS A 427 -1.81 -3.85 7.25
C LYS A 427 -2.43 -2.62 6.60
N ALA A 428 -1.65 -1.85 5.85
CA ALA A 428 -2.12 -0.66 5.17
C ALA A 428 -3.12 -0.98 4.03
N ALA A 429 -2.94 -2.10 3.35
CA ALA A 429 -3.70 -2.40 2.13
C ALA A 429 -4.84 -3.43 2.30
N ARG A 430 -4.81 -4.27 3.36
CA ARG A 430 -5.67 -5.47 3.51
C ARG A 430 -7.19 -5.25 3.55
N SER A 431 -7.65 -4.00 3.72
CA SER A 431 -9.09 -3.70 3.68
C SER A 431 -9.59 -3.25 2.30
N HIS A 432 -8.68 -3.07 1.33
CA HIS A 432 -9.01 -2.68 -0.04
C HIS A 432 -9.39 -3.91 -0.87
N PRO A 433 -10.62 -3.99 -1.40
CA PRO A 433 -11.03 -5.13 -2.22
C PRO A 433 -10.24 -5.27 -3.52
N SER A 434 -9.67 -4.17 -4.04
CA SER A 434 -8.79 -4.20 -5.21
C SER A 434 -7.51 -4.98 -4.99
N VAL A 435 -7.01 -5.07 -3.75
CA VAL A 435 -5.80 -5.82 -3.44
C VAL A 435 -6.08 -7.32 -3.53
N ILE A 436 -5.36 -8.01 -4.41
CA ILE A 436 -5.55 -9.44 -4.70
C ILE A 436 -4.39 -10.33 -4.22
N THR A 437 -3.24 -9.73 -3.89
CA THR A 437 -2.07 -10.44 -3.36
C THR A 437 -1.21 -9.49 -2.54
N HIS A 438 -0.33 -10.07 -1.72
CA HIS A 438 0.73 -9.35 -1.02
C HIS A 438 2.09 -9.90 -1.46
N SER A 439 2.79 -9.15 -2.30
CA SER A 439 4.17 -9.44 -2.67
C SER A 439 5.13 -9.01 -1.58
N VAL A 440 5.98 -9.94 -1.15
CA VAL A 440 6.90 -9.71 -0.03
C VAL A 440 8.23 -9.07 -0.42
N ALA A 441 8.61 -9.16 -1.70
CA ALA A 441 9.89 -8.66 -2.22
C ALA A 441 9.88 -8.58 -3.74
N ASN A 442 10.84 -7.82 -4.27
CA ASN A 442 11.15 -7.73 -5.68
C ASN A 442 12.61 -8.12 -5.91
N GLU A 443 12.83 -8.98 -6.90
CA GLU A 443 14.13 -9.12 -7.56
C GLU A 443 15.30 -9.38 -6.61
N LEU A 444 15.10 -10.27 -5.64
CA LEU A 444 16.22 -10.81 -4.88
C LEU A 444 17.16 -11.58 -5.82
N ALA A 445 18.35 -11.97 -5.33
CA ALA A 445 19.37 -12.59 -6.17
C ALA A 445 18.86 -13.80 -6.98
N PHE A 446 19.35 -13.97 -8.21
CA PHE A 446 18.92 -15.05 -9.11
C PHE A 446 19.10 -16.44 -8.47
N ARG A 447 20.17 -16.61 -7.69
CA ARG A 447 20.46 -17.83 -6.92
C ARG A 447 20.08 -17.67 -5.44
N THR A 448 18.83 -17.29 -5.18
CA THR A 448 18.28 -17.06 -3.83
C THR A 448 18.58 -18.19 -2.85
N ASP A 449 18.55 -19.45 -3.28
CA ASP A 449 18.80 -20.59 -2.38
C ASP A 449 20.24 -20.65 -1.85
N ARG A 450 21.20 -20.05 -2.55
CA ARG A 450 22.60 -19.93 -2.11
C ARG A 450 22.79 -18.86 -1.03
N LYS A 451 21.74 -18.09 -0.68
CA LYS A 451 21.79 -17.05 0.34
C LYS A 451 20.92 -17.43 1.55
N PRO A 452 21.50 -17.98 2.64
CA PRO A 452 20.74 -18.40 3.82
C PRO A 452 19.88 -17.29 4.43
N GLY A 453 20.40 -16.06 4.48
CA GLY A 453 19.66 -14.89 4.97
C GLY A 453 18.41 -14.59 4.14
N THR A 454 18.53 -14.64 2.82
CA THR A 454 17.40 -14.45 1.88
C THR A 454 16.34 -15.53 2.08
N ARG A 455 16.73 -16.80 2.19
CA ARG A 455 15.80 -17.92 2.47
C ARG A 455 15.03 -17.76 3.78
N ILE A 456 15.71 -17.33 4.85
CA ILE A 456 15.08 -17.07 6.16
C ILE A 456 14.07 -15.92 6.02
N PHE A 457 14.47 -14.82 5.39
CA PHE A 457 13.60 -13.68 5.17
C PHE A 457 12.34 -14.08 4.38
N LEU A 458 12.46 -14.79 3.26
CA LEU A 458 11.33 -15.17 2.43
C LEU A 458 10.30 -16.02 3.19
N ARG A 459 10.77 -16.97 4.01
CA ARG A 459 9.89 -17.75 4.90
C ARG A 459 9.18 -16.84 5.90
N GLU A 460 9.94 -16.05 6.67
CA GLU A 460 9.38 -15.20 7.73
C GLU A 460 8.41 -14.14 7.17
N ALA A 461 8.70 -13.60 6.00
CA ALA A 461 7.86 -12.61 5.32
C ALA A 461 6.56 -13.22 4.80
N GLN A 462 6.62 -14.41 4.19
CA GLN A 462 5.42 -15.13 3.73
C GLN A 462 4.52 -15.53 4.90
N GLU A 463 5.09 -16.08 5.97
CA GLU A 463 4.36 -16.45 7.18
C GLU A 463 3.72 -15.21 7.83
N ALA A 464 4.45 -14.11 7.90
CA ALA A 464 3.95 -12.85 8.44
C ALA A 464 2.82 -12.24 7.61
N ALA A 465 2.92 -12.29 6.27
CA ALA A 465 1.87 -11.77 5.39
C ALA A 465 0.61 -12.63 5.50
N ARG A 466 0.75 -13.96 5.47
CA ARG A 466 -0.36 -14.91 5.62
C ARG A 466 -1.04 -14.83 6.99
N ASP A 467 -0.29 -14.60 8.06
CA ASP A 467 -0.89 -14.39 9.39
C ASP A 467 -1.75 -13.11 9.41
N LEU A 468 -1.31 -12.04 8.75
CA LEU A 468 -2.00 -10.75 8.77
C LEU A 468 -3.22 -10.68 7.86
N ASP A 469 -3.15 -11.39 6.72
CA ASP A 469 -4.25 -11.58 5.78
C ASP A 469 -4.25 -13.02 5.23
N PRO A 470 -5.00 -13.94 5.87
CA PRO A 470 -5.12 -15.32 5.39
C PRO A 470 -6.12 -15.46 4.23
N THR A 471 -6.78 -14.38 3.80
CA THR A 471 -7.84 -14.41 2.77
C THR A 471 -7.32 -14.21 1.35
N LEU A 472 -6.04 -13.82 1.22
CA LEU A 472 -5.38 -13.60 -0.05
C LEU A 472 -4.18 -14.55 -0.22
N PRO A 473 -3.89 -14.96 -1.46
CA PRO A 473 -2.65 -15.64 -1.75
C PRO A 473 -1.46 -14.67 -1.60
N ILE A 474 -0.30 -15.21 -1.24
CA ILE A 474 0.93 -14.44 -1.00
C ILE A 474 1.87 -14.62 -2.20
N SER A 475 2.45 -13.51 -2.67
CA SER A 475 3.33 -13.49 -3.83
C SER A 475 4.78 -13.09 -3.53
N ILE A 476 5.62 -13.31 -4.52
CA ILE A 476 6.98 -12.76 -4.65
C ILE A 476 7.20 -12.38 -6.12
N ASP A 477 7.98 -11.34 -6.39
CA ASP A 477 8.36 -10.94 -7.75
C ASP A 477 9.85 -11.25 -7.95
N THR A 478 10.16 -12.01 -8.99
CA THR A 478 11.49 -12.58 -9.27
C THR A 478 12.07 -12.04 -10.56
N LYS A 479 13.40 -11.96 -10.65
CA LYS A 479 14.10 -11.72 -11.91
C LYS A 479 13.96 -12.93 -12.83
N GLY A 480 13.60 -12.70 -14.08
CA GLY A 480 13.51 -13.69 -15.13
C GLY A 480 14.72 -13.63 -16.05
N ARG A 481 15.43 -14.76 -16.17
CA ARG A 481 16.53 -14.98 -17.09
C ARG A 481 16.64 -16.47 -17.38
N ASP A 482 16.97 -16.81 -18.61
CA ASP A 482 17.22 -18.18 -19.04
C ASP A 482 18.45 -18.78 -18.33
N GLY A 483 18.51 -20.11 -18.25
CA GLY A 483 19.67 -20.84 -17.73
C GLY A 483 19.85 -20.83 -16.21
N TYR A 484 18.93 -20.25 -15.43
CA TYR A 484 18.97 -20.32 -13.97
C TYR A 484 18.17 -21.50 -13.42
N PRO A 485 18.70 -22.25 -12.44
CA PRO A 485 18.01 -23.40 -11.89
C PRO A 485 16.82 -22.98 -11.04
N ARG A 486 15.86 -23.89 -10.90
CA ARG A 486 14.74 -23.78 -9.94
C ARG A 486 15.24 -23.39 -8.55
N GLN A 487 14.59 -22.39 -7.95
CA GLN A 487 14.81 -22.01 -6.55
C GLN A 487 13.69 -22.59 -5.66
N ALA A 488 14.05 -23.44 -4.71
CA ALA A 488 13.14 -24.04 -3.74
C ALA A 488 12.43 -23.00 -2.85
N ALA A 489 13.10 -21.89 -2.53
CA ALA A 489 12.51 -20.81 -1.73
C ALA A 489 11.23 -20.23 -2.35
N TYR A 490 11.15 -20.14 -3.69
CA TYR A 490 9.99 -19.57 -4.39
C TYR A 490 8.78 -20.52 -4.39
N GLY A 491 9.00 -21.84 -4.26
CA GLY A 491 7.92 -22.84 -4.23
C GLY A 491 6.98 -22.77 -3.01
N ARG A 492 7.22 -21.83 -2.08
CA ARG A 492 6.37 -21.53 -0.91
C ARG A 492 5.28 -20.49 -1.20
N PHE A 493 5.40 -19.77 -2.30
CA PHE A 493 4.47 -18.70 -2.65
C PHE A 493 3.34 -19.23 -3.52
N ASP A 494 2.13 -18.74 -3.25
CA ASP A 494 0.95 -19.11 -4.00
C ASP A 494 1.01 -18.51 -5.41
N LEU A 495 1.57 -17.29 -5.52
CA LEU A 495 1.78 -16.56 -6.77
C LEU A 495 3.27 -16.25 -6.95
N ILE A 496 3.77 -16.34 -8.17
CA ILE A 496 5.12 -15.90 -8.54
C ILE A 496 4.99 -14.90 -9.68
N GLY A 497 5.39 -13.67 -9.39
CA GLY A 497 5.64 -12.63 -10.37
C GLY A 497 6.99 -12.85 -11.03
N VAL A 498 7.04 -12.72 -12.36
CA VAL A 498 8.27 -12.85 -13.13
C VAL A 498 8.50 -11.57 -13.91
N ASN A 499 9.60 -10.89 -13.59
CA ASN A 499 10.08 -9.72 -14.31
C ASN A 499 10.99 -10.19 -15.43
N GLN A 500 10.66 -9.91 -16.69
CA GLN A 500 11.45 -10.38 -17.82
C GLN A 500 11.63 -9.28 -18.86
N TYR A 501 12.78 -9.28 -19.53
CA TYR A 501 13.17 -8.27 -20.49
C TYR A 501 13.84 -8.89 -21.73
N PHE A 502 13.42 -10.09 -22.13
CA PHE A 502 13.94 -10.77 -23.32
C PHE A 502 13.82 -9.87 -24.56
N GLY A 503 14.88 -9.77 -25.36
CA GLY A 503 15.00 -8.82 -26.47
C GLY A 503 15.55 -7.44 -26.10
N TRP A 504 15.62 -7.09 -24.81
CA TRP A 504 15.96 -5.73 -24.38
C TRP A 504 17.38 -5.59 -23.82
N TYR A 505 17.68 -6.17 -22.66
CA TYR A 505 19.00 -6.02 -22.05
C TYR A 505 20.04 -6.98 -22.64
N PRO A 506 21.35 -6.64 -22.63
CA PRO A 506 22.41 -7.49 -23.18
C PRO A 506 22.43 -8.93 -22.65
N TRP A 507 22.02 -9.13 -21.40
CA TRP A 507 22.03 -10.45 -20.75
C TRP A 507 20.81 -11.33 -21.06
N VAL A 508 19.83 -10.80 -21.79
CA VAL A 508 18.62 -11.46 -22.29
C VAL A 508 18.28 -10.92 -23.69
N GLU A 509 19.28 -10.75 -24.55
CA GLU A 509 19.10 -10.11 -25.85
C GLU A 509 18.30 -10.94 -26.86
N ASP A 510 18.30 -12.27 -26.72
CA ASP A 510 17.55 -13.16 -27.60
C ASP A 510 16.08 -13.26 -27.15
N PHE A 511 15.21 -12.56 -27.86
CA PHE A 511 13.76 -12.59 -27.62
C PHE A 511 13.18 -14.02 -27.72
N ASN A 512 13.74 -14.88 -28.58
CA ASN A 512 13.16 -16.19 -28.86
C ASN A 512 13.24 -17.15 -27.66
N LEU A 513 14.05 -16.82 -26.65
CA LEU A 513 14.14 -17.57 -25.40
C LEU A 513 12.97 -17.31 -24.44
N LEU A 514 12.13 -16.29 -24.67
CA LEU A 514 11.02 -15.95 -23.78
C LEU A 514 10.03 -17.11 -23.61
N GLU A 515 9.57 -17.70 -24.71
CA GLU A 515 8.57 -18.79 -24.67
C GLU A 515 9.13 -20.06 -23.98
N PRO A 516 10.32 -20.58 -24.36
CA PRO A 516 10.97 -21.67 -23.63
C PRO A 516 11.18 -21.37 -22.15
N PHE A 517 11.60 -20.15 -21.81
CA PHE A 517 11.75 -19.71 -20.43
C PHE A 517 10.41 -19.77 -19.67
N MET A 518 9.32 -19.28 -20.26
CA MET A 518 8.00 -19.31 -19.63
C MET A 518 7.51 -20.76 -19.39
N GLN A 519 7.79 -21.67 -20.30
CA GLN A 519 7.50 -23.10 -20.15
C GLN A 519 8.30 -23.70 -19.00
N GLN A 520 9.61 -23.41 -18.93
CA GLN A 520 10.49 -23.86 -17.85
C GLN A 520 10.02 -23.37 -16.47
N ILE A 521 9.64 -22.09 -16.33
CA ILE A 521 9.14 -21.57 -15.05
C ILE A 521 7.83 -22.26 -14.64
N ARG A 522 6.95 -22.58 -15.59
CA ARG A 522 5.74 -23.38 -15.32
C ARG A 522 6.09 -24.77 -14.82
N GLU A 523 7.06 -25.46 -15.42
CA GLU A 523 7.54 -26.77 -14.93
C GLU A 523 8.15 -26.68 -13.52
N TYR A 524 8.87 -25.61 -13.22
CA TYR A 524 9.45 -25.40 -11.90
C TYR A 524 8.40 -25.14 -10.81
N TYR A 525 7.30 -24.48 -11.15
CA TYR A 525 6.29 -24.04 -10.18
C TYR A 525 4.85 -24.37 -10.63
N PRO A 526 4.50 -25.66 -10.82
CA PRO A 526 3.21 -26.06 -11.39
C PRO A 526 2.02 -25.72 -10.48
N ARG A 527 2.25 -25.54 -9.18
CA ARG A 527 1.19 -25.23 -8.20
C ARG A 527 0.98 -23.73 -7.99
N SER A 528 1.92 -22.89 -8.40
CA SER A 528 1.82 -21.44 -8.23
C SER A 528 1.14 -20.81 -9.43
N ALA A 529 0.37 -19.75 -9.20
CA ALA A 529 -0.09 -18.88 -10.27
C ALA A 529 1.06 -17.99 -10.75
N LEU A 530 1.36 -18.07 -12.05
CA LEU A 530 2.44 -17.32 -12.68
C LEU A 530 1.89 -16.09 -13.38
N VAL A 531 2.52 -14.94 -13.14
CA VAL A 531 2.17 -13.65 -13.74
C VAL A 531 3.45 -12.99 -14.19
N MET A 532 3.48 -12.47 -15.42
CA MET A 532 4.59 -11.63 -15.87
C MET A 532 4.40 -10.24 -15.25
N THR A 533 5.12 -9.94 -14.17
CA THR A 533 4.88 -8.73 -13.36
C THR A 533 5.60 -7.49 -13.88
N GLU A 534 6.61 -7.70 -14.73
CA GLU A 534 7.27 -6.66 -15.50
C GLU A 534 7.68 -7.20 -16.87
N PHE A 535 7.41 -6.40 -17.89
CA PHE A 535 8.01 -6.49 -19.22
C PHE A 535 7.95 -5.11 -19.87
N GLY A 536 8.85 -4.85 -20.82
CA GLY A 536 8.84 -3.63 -21.62
C GLY A 536 10.22 -3.26 -22.11
N ALA A 537 10.27 -2.26 -22.98
CA ALA A 537 11.50 -1.69 -23.51
C ALA A 537 11.42 -0.17 -23.43
N GLU A 538 12.57 0.51 -23.38
CA GLU A 538 12.58 1.98 -23.39
C GLU A 538 12.07 2.47 -24.74
N GLY A 539 11.21 3.49 -24.73
CA GLY A 539 10.86 4.28 -25.91
C GLY A 539 11.15 5.73 -25.60
N ARG A 540 12.27 6.27 -26.09
CA ARG A 540 12.77 7.58 -25.70
C ARG A 540 12.35 8.66 -26.70
N PRO A 541 11.92 9.85 -26.22
CA PRO A 541 11.55 10.95 -27.10
C PRO A 541 12.67 11.40 -28.05
N ASP A 542 13.94 11.36 -27.63
CA ASP A 542 15.10 11.73 -28.44
C ASP A 542 15.40 10.74 -29.57
N GLN A 543 14.88 9.51 -29.48
CA GLN A 543 15.00 8.47 -30.50
C GLN A 543 13.66 8.10 -31.14
N ALA A 544 12.61 8.92 -30.96
CA ALA A 544 11.26 8.59 -31.36
C ALA A 544 11.13 8.14 -32.84
N GLN A 545 11.93 8.74 -33.74
CA GLN A 545 11.92 8.48 -35.19
C GLN A 545 12.87 7.35 -35.63
N GLY A 546 13.57 6.68 -34.70
CA GLY A 546 14.42 5.54 -35.03
C GLY A 546 13.60 4.36 -35.58
N SER A 547 14.21 3.51 -36.40
CA SER A 547 13.55 2.29 -36.90
C SER A 547 13.23 1.30 -35.78
N ALA A 548 12.38 0.31 -36.05
CA ALA A 548 12.01 -0.72 -35.09
C ALA A 548 13.19 -1.62 -34.64
N SER A 549 14.32 -1.60 -35.35
CA SER A 549 15.55 -2.32 -34.97
C SER A 549 16.45 -1.52 -34.02
N VAL A 550 16.18 -0.23 -33.81
CA VAL A 550 16.99 0.64 -32.95
C VAL A 550 16.41 0.62 -31.53
N LYS A 551 17.14 0.02 -30.58
CA LYS A 551 16.77 0.05 -29.15
C LYS A 551 16.58 1.50 -28.68
N GLY A 552 15.46 1.77 -28.02
CA GLY A 552 15.10 3.10 -27.53
C GLY A 552 14.21 3.89 -28.49
N SER A 553 13.98 3.44 -29.72
CA SER A 553 12.99 4.06 -30.61
C SER A 553 11.56 3.67 -30.21
N TYR A 554 10.57 4.48 -30.63
CA TYR A 554 9.16 4.12 -30.42
C TYR A 554 8.76 2.88 -31.22
N GLY A 555 9.30 2.70 -32.42
CA GLY A 555 9.06 1.49 -33.23
C GLY A 555 9.58 0.22 -32.55
N PHE A 556 10.75 0.29 -31.88
CA PHE A 556 11.28 -0.85 -31.14
C PHE A 556 10.37 -1.18 -29.94
N GLN A 557 9.97 -0.16 -29.17
CA GLN A 557 9.09 -0.34 -28.01
C GLN A 557 7.75 -1.00 -28.42
N GLU A 558 7.14 -0.53 -29.49
CA GLU A 558 5.89 -1.08 -30.05
C GLU A 558 6.09 -2.55 -30.44
N GLN A 559 7.09 -2.86 -31.25
CA GLN A 559 7.36 -4.24 -31.67
C GLN A 559 7.67 -5.18 -30.49
N HIS A 560 8.44 -4.72 -29.50
CA HIS A 560 8.79 -5.50 -28.32
C HIS A 560 7.56 -5.87 -27.48
N VAL A 561 6.69 -4.90 -27.25
CA VAL A 561 5.45 -5.09 -26.51
C VAL A 561 4.50 -6.01 -27.25
N ALA A 562 4.32 -5.82 -28.56
CA ALA A 562 3.53 -6.68 -29.43
C ALA A 562 3.92 -8.17 -29.29
N ARG A 563 5.19 -8.46 -29.55
CA ARG A 563 5.72 -9.82 -29.54
C ARG A 563 5.61 -10.44 -28.14
N THR A 564 5.80 -9.64 -27.09
CA THR A 564 5.68 -10.13 -25.71
C THR A 564 4.25 -10.55 -25.41
N LEU A 565 3.27 -9.72 -25.77
CA LEU A 565 1.86 -10.02 -25.57
C LEU A 565 1.40 -11.23 -26.39
N ASP A 566 1.88 -11.40 -27.62
CA ASP A 566 1.63 -12.58 -28.45
C ASP A 566 2.15 -13.88 -27.81
N VAL A 567 3.30 -13.84 -27.15
CA VAL A 567 3.81 -14.99 -26.38
C VAL A 567 2.92 -15.23 -25.17
N VAL A 568 2.60 -14.20 -24.38
CA VAL A 568 1.75 -14.32 -23.19
C VAL A 568 0.38 -14.94 -23.51
N ASP A 569 -0.22 -14.57 -24.65
CA ASP A 569 -1.53 -15.08 -25.05
C ASP A 569 -1.52 -16.56 -25.43
N ARG A 570 -0.41 -17.03 -26.01
CA ARG A 570 -0.20 -18.46 -26.30
C ARG A 570 0.07 -19.28 -25.03
N GLN A 571 0.47 -18.64 -23.95
CA GLN A 571 0.73 -19.29 -22.66
C GLN A 571 -0.54 -19.38 -21.79
N SER A 572 -1.47 -20.26 -22.18
CA SER A 572 -2.70 -20.52 -21.42
C SER A 572 -2.46 -21.06 -19.99
N SER A 573 -1.23 -21.47 -19.66
CA SER A 573 -0.85 -21.85 -18.30
C SER A 573 -0.47 -20.65 -17.43
N TRP A 574 -0.42 -19.42 -17.94
CA TRP A 574 -0.12 -18.21 -17.17
C TRP A 574 -1.40 -17.43 -16.84
N SER A 575 -1.34 -16.63 -15.77
CA SER A 575 -2.49 -15.84 -15.29
C SER A 575 -2.49 -14.39 -15.79
N GLY A 576 -1.54 -14.00 -16.66
CA GLY A 576 -1.52 -12.71 -17.33
C GLY A 576 -0.18 -11.97 -17.22
N ALA A 577 -0.20 -10.69 -17.59
CA ALA A 577 0.98 -9.83 -17.67
C ALA A 577 0.69 -8.37 -17.27
N ILE A 578 1.73 -7.68 -16.77
CA ILE A 578 1.71 -6.29 -16.32
C ILE A 578 2.87 -5.55 -17.00
N HIS A 579 2.53 -4.60 -17.88
CA HIS A 579 3.51 -3.77 -18.60
C HIS A 579 4.26 -2.85 -17.63
N TRP A 580 5.57 -2.73 -17.80
CA TRP A 580 6.44 -1.82 -17.05
C TRP A 580 6.84 -0.66 -17.96
N THR A 581 6.19 0.52 -17.91
CA THR A 581 5.17 1.02 -16.95
C THR A 581 4.04 1.76 -17.67
N LEU A 582 2.97 2.15 -16.95
CA LEU A 582 1.88 2.97 -17.48
C LEU A 582 2.40 4.30 -18.02
N ARG A 583 3.12 5.02 -17.16
CA ARG A 583 3.72 6.32 -17.40
C ARG A 583 5.21 6.25 -17.09
N GLU A 584 6.00 7.04 -17.80
CA GLU A 584 7.38 7.32 -17.38
C GLU A 584 7.41 7.85 -15.95
N PHE A 585 8.54 7.69 -15.28
CA PHE A 585 8.74 8.18 -13.91
C PHE A 585 10.19 8.62 -13.71
N GLU A 586 10.44 9.41 -12.68
CA GLU A 586 11.80 9.83 -12.35
C GLU A 586 12.55 8.71 -11.62
N ILE A 587 13.74 8.44 -12.11
CA ILE A 587 14.65 7.36 -11.74
C ILE A 587 16.03 7.94 -11.41
N PHE A 588 16.89 7.16 -10.77
CA PHE A 588 18.22 7.61 -10.39
C PHE A 588 19.01 8.27 -11.55
N PRO A 589 19.91 9.25 -11.25
CA PRO A 589 20.71 9.91 -12.27
C PRO A 589 21.67 8.96 -12.99
N GLY A 590 21.74 9.10 -14.32
CA GLY A 590 22.62 8.28 -15.16
C GLY A 590 21.94 7.00 -15.66
N TRP A 591 20.61 6.92 -15.60
CA TRP A 591 19.87 5.78 -16.13
C TRP A 591 20.04 5.64 -17.64
N LEU A 592 20.68 4.54 -18.06
CA LEU A 592 20.86 4.20 -19.47
C LEU A 592 19.66 3.46 -20.05
N GLY A 593 18.89 2.79 -19.19
CA GLY A 593 17.69 2.08 -19.58
C GLY A 593 17.90 0.87 -20.48
N GLY A 594 19.12 0.53 -20.86
CA GLY A 594 19.43 -0.56 -21.82
C GLY A 594 19.43 -0.13 -23.28
N ALA A 595 19.13 1.14 -23.59
CA ALA A 595 19.33 1.71 -24.91
C ALA A 595 20.76 2.28 -24.99
N GLU A 596 21.62 1.72 -25.83
CA GLU A 596 22.95 2.33 -26.06
C GLU A 596 22.76 3.73 -26.67
N SER A 597 23.57 4.69 -26.21
CA SER A 597 23.52 6.16 -26.42
C SER A 597 22.66 6.95 -25.43
N GLY A 598 23.27 7.41 -24.34
CA GLY A 598 22.68 8.42 -23.44
C GLY A 598 23.76 9.36 -22.94
N ASN A 599 23.46 10.65 -22.84
CA ASN A 599 24.37 11.72 -22.43
C ASN A 599 24.64 11.76 -20.89
N GLY A 600 24.56 10.61 -20.20
CA GLY A 600 24.92 10.43 -18.78
C GLY A 600 24.10 11.24 -17.76
N ARG A 601 23.16 12.08 -18.20
CA ARG A 601 22.37 13.00 -17.36
C ARG A 601 20.91 12.59 -17.18
N ASN A 602 20.52 11.45 -17.76
CA ASN A 602 19.13 11.00 -17.74
C ASN A 602 18.68 10.65 -16.31
N THR A 603 17.56 11.25 -15.87
CA THR A 603 16.85 10.92 -14.62
C THR A 603 15.49 10.30 -14.90
N ARG A 604 15.19 9.92 -16.14
CA ARG A 604 13.86 9.44 -16.53
C ARG A 604 13.90 8.01 -17.05
N HIS A 605 12.97 7.22 -16.54
CA HIS A 605 12.68 5.90 -17.04
C HIS A 605 11.63 5.99 -18.17
N HIS A 606 12.02 5.62 -19.39
CA HIS A 606 11.26 5.80 -20.63
C HIS A 606 10.50 4.56 -21.12
N LYS A 607 10.38 3.48 -20.34
CA LYS A 607 9.53 2.32 -20.72
C LYS A 607 8.01 2.58 -20.62
N GLY A 608 7.61 3.76 -20.12
CA GLY A 608 6.22 4.18 -20.03
C GLY A 608 5.48 4.11 -21.36
N LEU A 609 4.20 3.73 -21.36
CA LEU A 609 3.28 3.88 -22.52
C LEU A 609 2.86 5.35 -22.72
N LEU A 610 2.89 6.11 -21.63
CA LEU A 610 2.73 7.56 -21.61
C LEU A 610 4.09 8.19 -21.31
N THR A 611 4.39 9.32 -21.96
CA THR A 611 5.49 10.20 -21.53
C THR A 611 5.24 10.72 -20.11
N TYR A 612 6.26 11.27 -19.45
CA TYR A 612 6.08 11.83 -18.10
C TYR A 612 5.01 12.94 -18.04
N GLN A 613 4.86 13.70 -19.13
CA GLN A 613 3.82 14.71 -19.33
C GLN A 613 2.42 14.10 -19.51
N GLY A 614 2.33 12.84 -19.95
CA GLY A 614 1.06 12.13 -20.16
C GLY A 614 0.66 12.01 -21.63
N GLU A 615 1.59 12.27 -22.55
CA GLU A 615 1.35 12.07 -23.98
C GLU A 615 1.44 10.58 -24.30
N ARG A 616 0.50 10.08 -25.11
CA ARG A 616 0.49 8.68 -25.53
C ARG A 616 1.62 8.41 -26.52
N LYS A 617 2.45 7.41 -26.23
CA LYS A 617 3.42 6.87 -27.20
C LYS A 617 2.72 5.89 -28.15
N PRO A 618 3.30 5.58 -29.33
CA PRO A 618 2.68 4.65 -30.30
C PRO A 618 2.24 3.30 -29.69
N ALA A 619 3.09 2.71 -28.84
CA ALA A 619 2.79 1.46 -28.14
C ALA A 619 1.50 1.48 -27.30
N TRP A 620 0.99 2.66 -26.89
CA TRP A 620 -0.27 2.79 -26.17
C TRP A 620 -1.45 2.16 -26.92
N ASN A 621 -1.59 2.46 -28.22
CA ASN A 621 -2.75 2.00 -28.99
C ASN A 621 -2.71 0.47 -29.13
N GLN A 622 -1.53 -0.08 -29.41
CA GLN A 622 -1.35 -1.52 -29.50
C GLN A 622 -1.69 -2.23 -28.18
N VAL A 623 -1.16 -1.75 -27.04
CA VAL A 623 -1.50 -2.33 -25.73
C VAL A 623 -2.98 -2.22 -25.44
N ARG A 624 -3.58 -1.05 -25.71
CA ARG A 624 -4.99 -0.80 -25.48
C ARG A 624 -5.87 -1.75 -26.27
N ASP A 625 -5.65 -1.86 -27.58
CA ASP A 625 -6.44 -2.71 -28.46
C ASP A 625 -6.28 -4.18 -28.06
N HIS A 626 -5.05 -4.59 -27.72
CA HIS A 626 -4.77 -5.93 -27.21
C HIS A 626 -5.51 -6.23 -25.90
N TYR A 627 -5.47 -5.30 -24.94
CA TYR A 627 -6.10 -5.47 -23.63
C TYR A 627 -7.62 -5.48 -23.72
N LEU A 628 -8.22 -4.61 -24.54
CA LEU A 628 -9.66 -4.57 -24.78
C LEU A 628 -10.15 -5.79 -25.56
N GLY A 629 -9.31 -6.36 -26.44
CA GLY A 629 -9.58 -7.61 -27.15
C GLY A 629 -9.43 -8.87 -26.30
N THR A 630 -8.78 -8.78 -25.14
CA THR A 630 -8.52 -9.93 -24.26
C THR A 630 -9.62 -10.08 -23.20
N PRO A 631 -10.35 -11.21 -23.14
CA PRO A 631 -11.34 -11.44 -22.10
C PRO A 631 -10.74 -11.46 -20.69
N LEU A 632 -11.34 -10.72 -19.76
CA LEU A 632 -10.96 -10.74 -18.33
C LEU A 632 -11.13 -12.14 -17.72
N TYR A 633 -12.13 -12.90 -18.18
CA TYR A 633 -12.47 -14.25 -17.71
C TYR A 633 -12.47 -15.21 -18.91
N PRO A 634 -11.34 -15.89 -19.17
CA PRO A 634 -11.20 -16.83 -20.29
C PRO A 634 -11.86 -18.19 -20.04
#